data_AF-A0AB37XLG8-F1
#
_entry.id   AF-A0AB37XLG8-F1
#
_cell.length_a   1.000
_cell.length_b   1.000
_cell.length_c   1.000
_cell.angle_alpha   90.00
_cell.angle_beta   90.00
_cell.angle_gamma   90.00
#
_symmetry.space_group_name_H-M   'P 1'
#
loop_
_entity.id
_entity.type
_entity.pdbx_description
1 polymer ?
#
loop_
_entity_poly.entity_id
_entity_poly.type
_entity_poly.pdbx_seq_one_letter_code
_entity_poly.pdbx_strand_id
1 'polypeptide(L)'
;DWLSTNFGVRFRYNALGDLNTSNIVSSKESFGITEGVKSVSMHAGSTLAITNPEKAKGIVYTPEQLPEKSKWSHAVDQGIYNGGGKAEGPYVAISKVGKGKAAFIGDSSLVEDSSPKYVREDNGEKKKTYDGFKEQDNGKLLNNITAWMSKANDGKS
;
A
#
# COMPACT_ATOMS: atom_id res chain seq x y z
N ASP A 1 -15.90 -8.02 10.78
CA ASP A 1 -14.62 -7.37 10.40
C ASP A 1 -14.59 -5.96 10.97
N TRP A 2 -13.69 -5.71 11.93
CA TRP A 2 -13.60 -4.46 12.67
C TRP A 2 -13.04 -3.30 11.85
N LEU A 3 -12.06 -3.54 10.96
CA LEU A 3 -11.48 -2.49 10.13
C LEU A 3 -12.50 -1.94 9.14
N SER A 4 -13.30 -2.83 8.54
CA SER A 4 -14.37 -2.41 7.62
C SER A 4 -15.41 -1.56 8.35
N THR A 5 -15.83 -1.95 9.56
CA THR A 5 -16.83 -1.20 10.33
C THR A 5 -16.33 0.18 10.72
N ASN A 6 -15.09 0.28 11.19
CA ASN A 6 -14.57 1.52 11.77
C ASN A 6 -13.97 2.46 10.71
N PHE A 7 -13.20 1.92 9.77
CA PHE A 7 -12.40 2.69 8.81
C PHE A 7 -12.82 2.50 7.36
N GLY A 8 -13.72 1.57 7.04
CA GLY A 8 -14.16 1.35 5.65
C GLY A 8 -13.11 0.65 4.78
N VAL A 9 -12.20 -0.12 5.38
CA VAL A 9 -11.17 -0.89 4.67
C VAL A 9 -11.12 -2.35 5.13
N ARG A 10 -10.67 -3.24 4.25
CA ARG A 10 -10.31 -4.63 4.57
C ARG A 10 -9.04 -5.02 3.80
N PHE A 11 -8.05 -5.60 4.47
CA PHE A 11 -6.92 -6.22 3.77
C PHE A 11 -7.38 -7.48 3.04
N ARG A 12 -6.97 -7.62 1.78
CA ARG A 12 -7.15 -8.85 1.00
C ARG A 12 -5.96 -9.78 1.25
N TYR A 13 -6.16 -11.07 1.02
CA TYR A 13 -5.11 -12.08 1.14
C TYR A 13 -4.42 -12.36 -0.21
N ASN A 14 -4.65 -11.48 -1.19
CA ASN A 14 -4.05 -11.56 -2.50
C ASN A 14 -2.56 -11.21 -2.36
N ALA A 15 -1.68 -12.12 -2.80
CA ALA A 15 -0.24 -11.95 -2.66
C ALA A 15 0.37 -11.62 -4.01
N LEU A 16 0.64 -10.33 -4.19
CA LEU A 16 1.24 -9.77 -5.39
C LEU A 16 2.76 -9.73 -5.22
N GLY A 17 3.49 -10.16 -6.22
CA GLY A 17 4.95 -10.10 -6.28
C GLY A 17 5.46 -8.69 -6.55
N ASP A 18 6.65 -8.62 -7.14
CA ASP A 18 7.33 -7.36 -7.42
C ASP A 18 6.59 -6.54 -8.50
N LEU A 19 6.28 -5.28 -8.22
CA LEU A 19 5.71 -4.35 -9.19
C LEU A 19 6.10 -2.90 -8.93
N ASN A 20 6.03 -2.08 -9.99
CA ASN A 20 6.08 -0.62 -9.93
C ASN A 20 4.78 -0.07 -10.49
N THR A 21 4.29 1.04 -9.95
CA THR A 21 3.05 1.66 -10.41
C THR A 21 3.11 3.17 -10.37
N SER A 22 2.53 3.79 -11.39
CA SER A 22 2.20 5.22 -11.45
C SER A 22 0.70 5.48 -11.32
N ASN A 23 -0.09 4.44 -10.99
CA ASN A 23 -1.53 4.54 -10.75
C ASN A 23 -1.80 5.15 -9.36
N ILE A 24 -1.55 6.45 -9.28
CA ILE A 24 -1.53 7.24 -8.05
C ILE A 24 -2.58 8.34 -8.19
N VAL A 25 -3.43 8.52 -7.18
CA VAL A 25 -4.44 9.59 -7.21
C VAL A 25 -3.78 10.96 -7.10
N SER A 26 -4.45 12.00 -7.58
CA SER A 26 -3.91 13.36 -7.52
C SER A 26 -3.67 13.83 -6.08
N SER A 27 -2.69 14.71 -5.90
CA SER A 27 -2.35 15.33 -4.60
C SER A 27 -3.57 15.97 -3.92
N LYS A 28 -4.44 16.63 -4.71
CA LYS A 28 -5.69 17.22 -4.23
C LYS A 28 -6.65 16.17 -3.66
N GLU A 29 -6.71 14.98 -4.25
CA GLU A 29 -7.60 13.89 -3.82
C GLU A 29 -7.02 13.06 -2.67
N SER A 30 -5.75 13.27 -2.33
CA SER A 30 -5.02 12.57 -1.27
C SER A 30 -4.60 13.48 -0.11
N PHE A 31 -5.20 14.66 0.03
CA PHE A 31 -4.83 15.64 1.08
C PHE A 31 -3.34 16.06 1.05
N GLY A 32 -2.75 16.13 -0.15
CA GLY A 32 -1.34 16.46 -0.35
C GLY A 32 -0.39 15.28 -0.19
N ILE A 33 -0.88 14.07 0.11
CA ILE A 33 -0.01 12.91 0.39
C ILE A 33 0.77 12.48 -0.86
N THR A 34 0.15 12.57 -2.04
CA THR A 34 0.77 12.14 -3.31
C THR A 34 1.53 13.26 -4.02
N GLU A 35 1.75 14.41 -3.35
CA GLU A 35 2.52 15.53 -3.90
C GLU A 35 3.95 15.10 -4.26
N GLY A 36 4.33 15.30 -5.52
CA GLY A 36 5.66 14.98 -6.03
C GLY A 36 6.00 13.48 -6.11
N VAL A 37 5.04 12.59 -5.87
CA VAL A 37 5.20 11.12 -6.01
C VAL A 37 4.79 10.73 -7.43
N LYS A 38 5.71 10.18 -8.22
CA LYS A 38 5.47 9.81 -9.63
C LYS A 38 5.31 8.31 -9.83
N SER A 39 6.02 7.52 -9.05
CA SER A 39 6.03 6.07 -9.13
C SER A 39 6.35 5.50 -7.76
N VAL A 40 5.84 4.32 -7.46
CA VAL A 40 6.11 3.59 -6.22
C VAL A 40 6.26 2.11 -6.52
N SER A 41 7.09 1.42 -5.75
CA SER A 41 7.29 -0.03 -5.86
C SER A 41 6.56 -0.79 -4.74
N MET A 42 6.37 -2.08 -4.97
CA MET A 42 5.86 -3.04 -4.00
C MET A 42 6.59 -4.37 -4.15
N HIS A 43 6.93 -5.00 -3.01
CA HIS A 43 7.56 -6.32 -2.97
C HIS A 43 6.77 -7.28 -2.07
N ALA A 44 6.12 -8.28 -2.67
CA ALA A 44 5.37 -9.31 -1.93
C ALA A 44 4.28 -8.73 -1.02
N GLY A 45 3.43 -7.87 -1.59
CA GLY A 45 2.38 -7.15 -0.86
C GLY A 45 0.96 -7.65 -1.11
N SER A 46 0.03 -7.00 -0.43
CA SER A 46 -1.41 -7.21 -0.52
C SER A 46 -2.15 -5.95 -0.93
N THR A 47 -3.36 -6.11 -1.47
CA THR A 47 -4.27 -4.98 -1.71
C THR A 47 -5.32 -4.86 -0.61
N LEU A 48 -6.03 -3.74 -0.65
CA LEU A 48 -7.12 -3.40 0.26
C LEU A 48 -8.43 -3.36 -0.54
N ALA A 49 -9.52 -3.81 0.07
CA ALA A 49 -10.87 -3.46 -0.37
C ALA A 49 -11.32 -2.19 0.35
N ILE A 50 -11.76 -1.18 -0.40
CA ILE A 50 -12.51 -0.05 0.17
C ILE A 50 -13.95 -0.52 0.35
N THR A 51 -14.34 -0.78 1.60
CA THR A 51 -15.68 -1.29 1.95
C THR A 51 -16.67 -0.18 2.27
N ASN A 52 -16.19 1.02 2.59
CA ASN A 52 -17.01 2.22 2.69
C ASN A 52 -16.25 3.45 2.15
N PRO A 53 -16.60 3.96 0.95
CA PRO A 53 -15.93 5.09 0.31
C PRO A 53 -16.18 6.44 1.01
N GLU A 54 -17.16 6.53 1.92
CA GLU A 54 -17.37 7.73 2.76
C GLU A 54 -16.34 7.81 3.89
N LYS A 55 -15.76 6.68 4.30
CA LYS A 55 -14.76 6.60 5.38
C LYS A 55 -13.33 6.47 4.89
N ALA A 56 -13.12 5.84 3.74
CA ALA A 56 -11.79 5.56 3.21
C ALA A 56 -11.66 5.81 1.71
N LYS A 57 -10.43 6.09 1.30
CA LYS A 57 -10.05 6.28 -0.10
C LYS A 57 -8.71 5.59 -0.38
N GLY A 58 -8.67 4.83 -1.47
CA GLY A 58 -7.41 4.34 -2.04
C GLY A 58 -6.64 5.46 -2.71
N ILE A 59 -5.34 5.56 -2.43
CA ILE A 59 -4.48 6.62 -2.97
C ILE A 59 -3.37 6.09 -3.89
N VAL A 60 -3.03 4.81 -3.80
CA VAL A 60 -2.11 4.14 -4.71
C VAL A 60 -2.68 2.77 -5.08
N TYR A 61 -2.73 2.51 -6.38
CA TYR A 61 -3.27 1.28 -6.98
C TYR A 61 -2.21 0.53 -7.76
N THR A 62 -2.46 -0.74 -8.01
CA THR A 62 -1.60 -1.55 -8.88
C THR A 62 -1.65 -1.05 -10.33
N PRO A 63 -0.69 -1.43 -11.18
CA PRO A 63 -0.77 -1.21 -12.62
C PRO A 63 -2.03 -1.83 -13.20
N GLU A 64 -2.53 -1.24 -14.28
CA GLU A 64 -3.56 -1.89 -15.09
C GLU A 64 -2.98 -3.17 -15.73
N GLN A 65 -3.81 -4.20 -15.88
CA GLN A 65 -3.45 -5.45 -16.59
C GLN A 65 -2.19 -6.14 -16.05
N LEU A 66 -2.23 -6.53 -14.78
CA LEU A 66 -1.15 -7.28 -14.14
C LEU A 66 -0.90 -8.60 -14.87
N PRO A 67 0.35 -8.89 -15.29
CA PRO A 67 0.70 -10.18 -15.86
C PRO A 67 0.75 -11.27 -14.78
N GLU A 68 0.58 -12.53 -15.15
CA GLU A 68 0.69 -13.69 -14.24
C GLU A 68 1.97 -13.69 -13.39
N LYS A 69 3.10 -13.23 -13.94
CA LYS A 69 4.38 -13.13 -13.20
C LYS A 69 4.33 -12.15 -12.01
N SER A 70 3.33 -11.27 -11.95
CA SER A 70 3.08 -10.37 -10.82
C SER A 70 2.34 -11.07 -9.68
N LYS A 71 1.93 -12.32 -9.83
CA LYS A 71 1.54 -13.18 -8.71
C LYS A 71 2.79 -13.58 -7.94
N TRP A 72 2.73 -13.50 -6.61
CA TRP A 72 3.80 -14.05 -5.78
C TRP A 72 3.82 -15.59 -5.90
N SER A 73 4.98 -16.17 -6.21
CA SER A 73 5.11 -17.62 -6.44
C SER A 73 4.73 -18.49 -5.24
N HIS A 74 4.73 -17.91 -4.03
CA HIS A 74 4.36 -18.57 -2.78
C HIS A 74 2.94 -18.19 -2.31
N ALA A 75 2.15 -17.54 -3.16
CA ALA A 75 0.76 -17.23 -2.86
C ALA A 75 -0.04 -18.52 -2.62
N VAL A 76 -0.56 -18.69 -1.41
CA VAL A 76 -1.49 -19.77 -1.06
C VAL A 76 -2.85 -19.57 -1.74
N ASP A 77 -3.18 -18.33 -2.09
CA ASP A 77 -4.40 -17.93 -2.79
C ASP A 77 -4.15 -17.67 -4.30
N GLN A 78 -5.18 -17.22 -5.01
CA GLN A 78 -5.15 -16.90 -6.44
C GLN A 78 -4.09 -15.86 -6.81
N GLY A 79 -3.69 -14.99 -5.88
CA GLY A 79 -2.62 -14.01 -6.06
C GLY A 79 -3.11 -12.70 -6.67
N ILE A 80 -3.52 -12.72 -7.95
CA ILE A 80 -4.18 -11.60 -8.63
C ILE A 80 -5.67 -11.92 -8.70
N TYR A 81 -6.54 -11.03 -8.20
CA TYR A 81 -7.98 -11.31 -8.11
C TYR A 81 -8.79 -10.74 -9.29
N ASN A 82 -8.43 -9.55 -9.76
CA ASN A 82 -9.20 -8.77 -10.74
C ASN A 82 -8.34 -8.21 -11.88
N GLY A 83 -7.10 -8.69 -12.02
CA GLY A 83 -6.24 -8.37 -13.16
C GLY A 83 -5.53 -7.00 -13.07
N GLY A 84 -5.54 -6.34 -11.91
CA GLY A 84 -4.84 -5.05 -11.71
C GLY A 84 -5.75 -3.82 -11.59
N GLY A 85 -5.10 -2.65 -11.58
CA GLY A 85 -5.74 -1.35 -11.53
C GLY A 85 -6.61 -1.12 -10.30
N LYS A 86 -7.63 -0.27 -10.46
CA LYS A 86 -8.60 0.02 -9.39
C LYS A 86 -9.45 -1.18 -8.99
N ALA A 87 -9.68 -2.12 -9.89
CA ALA A 87 -10.47 -3.33 -9.61
C ALA A 87 -9.73 -4.28 -8.65
N GLU A 88 -8.40 -4.42 -8.83
CA GLU A 88 -7.54 -5.15 -7.88
C GLU A 88 -7.52 -4.51 -6.49
N GLY A 89 -7.85 -3.22 -6.41
CA GLY A 89 -7.89 -2.46 -5.17
C GLY A 89 -6.58 -1.70 -4.90
N PRO A 90 -6.64 -0.66 -4.07
CA PRO A 90 -5.44 0.07 -3.68
C PRO A 90 -4.53 -0.81 -2.81
N TYR A 91 -3.22 -0.61 -2.86
CA TYR A 91 -2.33 -1.15 -1.83
C TYR A 91 -1.96 -0.09 -0.78
N VAL A 92 -2.26 1.19 -1.04
CA VAL A 92 -2.23 2.25 -0.03
C VAL A 92 -3.58 2.95 0.02
N ALA A 93 -4.19 2.99 1.20
CA ALA A 93 -5.44 3.70 1.45
C ALA A 93 -5.34 4.57 2.71
N ILE A 94 -6.19 5.58 2.79
CA ILE A 94 -6.31 6.46 3.94
C ILE A 94 -7.76 6.52 4.41
N SER A 95 -7.95 6.81 5.69
CA SER A 95 -9.27 7.02 6.29
C SER A 95 -9.23 8.21 7.25
N LYS A 96 -10.35 8.94 7.30
CA LYS A 96 -10.59 10.01 8.27
C LYS A 96 -11.94 9.72 8.93
N VAL A 97 -11.92 9.47 10.24
CA VAL A 97 -13.13 9.10 11.01
C VAL A 97 -13.19 9.98 12.25
N GLY A 98 -14.18 10.88 12.27
CA GLY A 98 -14.24 11.94 13.27
C GLY A 98 -12.97 12.79 13.27
N LYS A 99 -12.23 12.80 14.39
CA LYS A 99 -10.93 13.47 14.52
C LYS A 99 -9.74 12.55 14.27
N GLY A 100 -9.96 11.26 14.03
CA GLY A 100 -8.90 10.29 13.74
C GLY A 100 -8.46 10.32 12.28
N LYS A 101 -7.19 9.99 12.03
CA LYS A 101 -6.63 9.68 10.72
C LYS A 101 -6.05 8.26 10.78
N ALA A 102 -6.13 7.53 9.69
CA ALA A 102 -5.47 6.25 9.54
C ALA A 102 -4.91 6.11 8.13
N ALA A 103 -3.76 5.46 8.01
CA ALA A 103 -3.17 5.02 6.75
C ALA A 103 -3.02 3.50 6.79
N PHE A 104 -3.35 2.84 5.69
CA PHE A 104 -3.31 1.40 5.51
C PHE A 104 -2.40 1.10 4.33
N ILE A 105 -1.38 0.29 4.58
CA ILE A 105 -0.35 -0.04 3.61
C ILE A 105 -0.27 -1.55 3.54
N GLY A 106 -0.59 -2.11 2.38
CA GLY A 106 -0.61 -3.56 2.11
C GLY A 106 0.76 -4.18 1.89
N ASP A 107 1.82 -3.37 1.94
CA ASP A 107 3.20 -3.77 1.66
C ASP A 107 4.18 -3.12 2.65
N SER A 108 5.04 -3.95 3.25
CA SER A 108 6.08 -3.49 4.18
C SER A 108 7.34 -2.99 3.48
N SER A 109 7.54 -3.25 2.17
CA SER A 109 8.77 -2.87 1.48
C SER A 109 9.01 -1.35 1.49
N LEU A 110 7.93 -0.56 1.51
CA LEU A 110 7.97 0.90 1.65
C LEU A 110 8.71 1.41 2.91
N VAL A 111 8.78 0.57 3.95
CA VAL A 111 9.44 0.88 5.24
C VAL A 111 10.68 0.02 5.49
N GLU A 112 11.06 -0.82 4.53
CA GLU A 112 12.19 -1.73 4.67
C GLU A 112 13.52 -0.98 4.45
N ASP A 113 14.50 -1.29 5.32
CA ASP A 113 15.88 -0.86 5.18
C ASP A 113 16.71 -2.02 4.59
N SER A 114 17.71 -1.65 3.79
CA SER A 114 18.66 -2.51 3.09
C SER A 114 19.42 -3.53 3.97
N SER A 115 19.38 -3.44 5.29
CA SER A 115 20.11 -4.32 6.20
C SER A 115 19.30 -5.58 6.55
N PRO A 116 19.72 -6.80 6.13
CA PRO A 116 19.09 -8.03 6.57
C PRO A 116 19.36 -8.23 8.05
N LYS A 117 18.38 -7.91 8.89
CA LYS A 117 18.45 -8.19 10.34
C LYS A 117 18.08 -9.64 10.67
N TYR A 118 17.49 -10.37 9.72
CA TYR A 118 16.91 -11.70 9.96
C TYR A 118 17.22 -12.70 8.84
N VAL A 119 17.39 -13.96 9.24
CA VAL A 119 17.43 -15.12 8.34
C VAL A 119 16.02 -15.64 8.10
N ARG A 120 15.82 -16.44 7.06
CA ARG A 120 14.55 -17.14 6.84
C ARG A 120 14.38 -18.24 7.89
N GLU A 121 13.16 -18.39 8.41
CA GLU A 121 12.86 -19.38 9.45
C GLU A 121 12.80 -20.82 8.90
N ASP A 122 12.55 -20.97 7.61
CA ASP A 122 12.40 -22.27 6.93
C ASP A 122 13.74 -22.91 6.59
N ASN A 123 14.76 -22.13 6.21
CA ASN A 123 16.03 -22.66 5.73
C ASN A 123 17.29 -21.95 6.26
N GLY A 124 17.15 -20.90 7.08
CA GLY A 124 18.29 -20.18 7.65
C GLY A 124 19.06 -19.30 6.66
N GLU A 125 18.64 -19.20 5.40
CA GLU A 125 19.28 -18.32 4.43
C GLU A 125 19.01 -16.85 4.75
N LYS A 126 19.91 -15.95 4.33
CA LYS A 126 19.69 -14.51 4.47
C LYS A 126 18.41 -14.12 3.72
N LYS A 127 17.47 -13.44 4.39
CA LYS A 127 16.35 -12.82 3.69
C LYS A 127 16.90 -11.76 2.72
N LYS A 128 16.43 -11.79 1.49
CA LYS A 128 16.60 -10.66 0.57
C LYS A 128 15.78 -9.51 1.15
N THR A 129 16.45 -8.48 1.63
CA THR A 129 15.84 -7.21 2.01
C THR A 129 15.93 -6.26 0.84
N TYR A 130 14.89 -5.46 0.63
CA TYR A 130 14.90 -4.40 -0.37
C TYR A 130 15.24 -3.07 0.33
N ASP A 131 16.00 -2.19 -0.33
CA ASP A 131 16.11 -0.79 0.11
C ASP A 131 14.86 -0.03 -0.35
N GLY A 132 13.70 -0.58 -0.02
CA GLY A 132 12.42 -0.19 -0.62
C GLY A 132 12.09 1.27 -0.33
N PHE A 133 12.61 1.85 0.76
CA PHE A 133 12.52 3.29 1.01
C PHE A 133 13.14 4.15 -0.12
N LYS A 134 14.28 3.72 -0.69
CA LYS A 134 14.97 4.45 -1.78
C LYS A 134 14.47 4.08 -3.17
N GLU A 135 13.62 3.08 -3.29
CA GLU A 135 13.06 2.70 -4.58
C GLU A 135 11.95 3.65 -5.03
N GLN A 136 11.99 4.03 -6.30
CA GLN A 136 11.01 4.96 -6.89
C GLN A 136 10.84 6.22 -6.02
N ASP A 137 9.61 6.62 -5.69
CA ASP A 137 9.30 7.68 -4.73
C ASP A 137 8.75 7.13 -3.39
N ASN A 138 9.05 5.88 -3.02
CA ASN A 138 8.51 5.23 -1.83
C ASN A 138 8.77 6.01 -0.53
N GLY A 139 10.01 6.43 -0.31
CA GLY A 139 10.38 7.23 0.85
C GLY A 139 9.69 8.60 0.87
N LYS A 140 9.44 9.20 -0.31
CA LYS A 140 8.67 10.44 -0.41
C LYS A 140 7.20 10.21 -0.02
N LEU A 141 6.58 9.14 -0.53
CA LEU A 141 5.21 8.77 -0.15
C LEU A 141 5.10 8.55 1.37
N LEU A 142 6.03 7.79 1.96
CA LEU A 142 6.03 7.51 3.39
C LEU A 142 6.22 8.78 4.23
N ASN A 143 7.14 9.67 3.82
CA ASN A 143 7.34 10.95 4.49
C ASN A 143 6.09 11.84 4.41
N ASN A 144 5.42 11.87 3.25
CA ASN A 144 4.18 12.63 3.07
C ASN A 144 3.03 12.08 3.91
N ILE A 145 2.88 10.75 3.99
CA ILE A 145 1.91 10.09 4.90
C ILE A 145 2.21 10.49 6.35
N THR A 146 3.47 10.39 6.78
CA THR A 146 3.90 10.73 8.15
C THR A 146 3.64 12.19 8.49
N ALA A 147 3.93 13.11 7.55
CA ALA A 147 3.65 14.52 7.70
C ALA A 147 2.14 14.80 7.78
N TRP A 148 1.32 14.13 6.97
CA TRP A 148 -0.13 14.24 7.03
C TRP A 148 -0.71 13.73 8.34
N MET A 149 -0.20 12.60 8.86
CA MET A 149 -0.60 12.02 10.14
C MET A 149 -0.22 12.93 11.32
N SER A 150 0.94 13.60 11.26
CA SER A 150 1.44 14.49 12.32
C SER A 150 0.68 15.82 12.42
N LYS A 151 -0.04 16.23 11.37
CA LYS A 151 -0.86 17.46 11.41
C LYS A 151 -2.10 17.27 12.27
N ALA A 152 -2.34 18.20 13.19
CA ALA A 152 -3.60 18.27 13.93
C ALA A 152 -4.79 18.26 12.97
N ASN A 153 -5.84 17.51 13.32
CA ASN A 153 -7.00 17.36 12.45
C ASN A 153 -7.87 18.62 12.56
N ASP A 154 -8.06 19.32 11.45
CA ASP A 154 -8.85 20.55 11.32
C ASP A 154 -10.37 20.30 11.27
N GLY A 155 -10.81 19.05 11.49
CA GLY A 155 -12.22 18.67 11.54
C GLY A 155 -12.96 18.67 10.21
N LYS A 156 -12.30 19.00 9.09
CA LYS A 156 -12.91 19.02 7.76
C LYS A 156 -12.83 17.63 7.12
N SER A 157 -13.98 16.99 6.92
CA SER A 157 -14.14 15.77 6.12
C SER A 157 -13.95 16.05 4.64
#